data_AF-A0A7C4IDL5-F1
#
_entry.id   AF-A0A7C4IDL5-F1
#
_cell.length_a   1.000
_cell.length_b   1.000
_cell.length_c   1.000
_cell.angle_alpha   90.00
_cell.angle_beta   90.00
_cell.angle_gamma   90.00
#
_symmetry.space_group_name_H-M   'P 1'
#
loop_
_entity.id
_entity.type
_entity.pdbx_description
1 polymer ?
#
loop_
_entity_poly.entity_id
_entity_poly.type
_entity_poly.pdbx_seq_one_letter_code
_entity_poly.pdbx_strand_id
1 'polypeptide(L)' 'MSKVRFVLQYYTEGVSKQSISKRVEVSRNTVKKYVQQFIALGLTLEQINAMTDSA' A
#
# COMPACT_ATOMS: atom_id res chain seq x y z
N MET A 1 1.47 -4.51 -11.83
CA MET A 1 1.52 -4.83 -10.39
C MET A 1 2.34 -3.75 -9.70
N SER A 2 1.66 -2.79 -9.09
CA SER A 2 2.26 -1.53 -8.63
C SER A 2 2.76 -1.66 -7.18
N LYS A 3 3.92 -1.07 -6.84
CA LYS A 3 4.49 -1.13 -5.48
C LYS A 3 3.49 -0.69 -4.39
N VAL A 4 2.60 0.25 -4.72
CA VAL A 4 1.51 0.72 -3.86
C VAL A 4 0.60 -0.43 -3.42
N ARG A 5 0.22 -1.33 -4.32
CA ARG A 5 -0.67 -2.46 -4.02
C ARG A 5 -0.05 -3.40 -2.99
N PHE A 6 1.23 -3.76 -3.17
CA PHE A 6 1.94 -4.60 -2.20
C PHE A 6 2.06 -3.92 -0.83
N VAL A 7 2.33 -2.62 -0.79
CA VAL A 7 2.37 -1.87 0.48
C VAL A 7 1.05 -1.97 1.22
N LEU A 8 -0.07 -1.77 0.52
CA LEU A 8 -1.40 -1.78 1.14
C LEU A 8 -1.84 -3.19 1.52
N GLN A 9 -1.54 -4.20 0.71
CA GLN A 9 -1.80 -5.59 1.01
C GLN A 9 -1.07 -6.03 2.29
N TYR A 10 0.23 -5.77 2.40
CA TYR A 10 0.96 -6.10 3.62
C TYR A 10 0.47 -5.30 4.83
N TYR A 11 0.02 -4.06 4.63
CA TYR A 11 -0.56 -3.26 5.71
C TYR A 11 -1.86 -3.87 6.24
N THR A 12 -2.74 -4.34 5.36
CA THR A 12 -3.99 -5.04 5.76
C THR A 12 -3.75 -6.41 6.37
N GLU A 13 -2.65 -7.08 6.02
CA GLU A 13 -2.20 -8.33 6.67
C GLU A 13 -1.60 -8.08 8.08
N GLY A 14 -1.52 -6.82 8.53
CA GLY A 14 -0.99 -6.45 9.85
C GLY A 14 0.54 -6.37 9.91
N VAL A 15 1.23 -6.38 8.76
CA VAL A 15 2.70 -6.30 8.72
C VAL A 15 3.17 -4.89 9.13
N SER A 16 4.24 -4.84 9.91
CA SER A 16 4.82 -3.56 10.34
C SER A 16 5.30 -2.72 9.14
N LYS A 17 5.15 -1.39 9.23
CA LYS A 17 5.60 -0.44 8.19
C LYS A 17 7.10 -0.56 7.87
N GLN A 18 7.91 -1.00 8.82
CA GLN A 18 9.34 -1.23 8.61
C GLN A 18 9.61 -2.48 7.76
N SER A 19 8.90 -3.58 8.03
CA SER A 19 9.01 -4.81 7.25
C SER A 19 8.51 -4.60 5.81
N ILE A 20 7.43 -3.84 5.63
CA ILE A 20 6.91 -3.48 4.30
C ILE A 20 7.94 -2.69 3.49
N SER A 21 8.57 -1.70 4.11
CA SER A 21 9.61 -0.88 3.48
C SER A 21 10.77 -1.73 2.95
N LYS A 22 11.20 -2.75 3.71
CA LYS A 22 12.23 -3.70 3.29
C LYS A 22 11.77 -4.64 2.16
N ARG A 23 10.55 -5.16 2.24
CA ARG A 23 10.02 -6.13 1.26
C ARG A 23 9.69 -5.51 -0.10
N VAL A 24 9.16 -4.29 -0.12
CA VAL A 24 8.69 -3.61 -1.33
C VAL A 24 9.77 -2.65 -1.89
N GLU A 25 10.92 -2.56 -1.23
CA GLU A 25 12.04 -1.67 -1.58
C GLU A 25 11.56 -0.23 -1.81
N VAL A 26 10.86 0.30 -0.81
CA VAL A 26 10.38 1.69 -0.76
C VAL A 26 10.73 2.28 0.59
N SER A 27 10.94 3.59 0.66
CA SER A 27 11.22 4.25 1.93
C SER A 27 10.04 4.10 2.91
N ARG A 28 10.33 4.06 4.22
CA ARG A 28 9.29 4.05 5.26
C ARG A 28 8.35 5.26 5.14
N ASN A 29 8.85 6.40 4.66
CA ASN A 29 8.05 7.60 4.44
C ASN A 29 7.04 7.41 3.30
N THR A 30 7.46 6.73 2.24
CA THR A 30 6.57 6.33 1.14
C THR A 30 5.48 5.38 1.63
N VAL A 31 5.84 4.35 2.42
CA VAL A 31 4.87 3.45 3.07
C VAL A 31 3.88 4.23 3.92
N LYS A 32 4.37 5.15 4.77
CA LYS A 32 3.52 6.00 5.61
C LYS A 32 2.55 6.83 4.77
N LYS A 33 3.02 7.48 3.70
CA LYS A 33 2.20 8.30 2.81
C LYS A 33 1.09 7.47 2.16
N TYR A 34 1.41 6.29 1.63
CA TYR A 34 0.41 5.41 1.01
C TYR A 34 -0.62 4.90 2.01
N VAL A 35 -0.19 4.49 3.20
CA VAL A 35 -1.12 4.06 4.27
C VAL A 35 -2.01 5.22 4.72
N GLN A 36 -1.47 6.43 4.86
CA GLN A 36 -2.27 7.60 5.22
C GLN A 36 -3.30 7.95 4.15
N GLN A 37 -2.92 7.92 2.87
CA GLN A 37 -3.84 8.15 1.77
C GLN A 37 -4.92 7.06 1.70
N PHE A 38 -4.54 5.80 1.91
CA PHE A 38 -5.47 4.67 1.97
C PHE A 38 -6.55 4.86 3.05
N ILE A 39 -6.12 5.23 4.27
CA ILE A 39 -7.04 5.50 5.39
C ILE A 39 -7.90 6.73 5.09
N ALA A 40 -7.32 7.80 4.56
CA ALA A 40 -8.03 9.04 4.27
C ALA A 40 -9.10 8.87 3.18
N LEU A 41 -8.85 8.00 2.19
CA LEU A 41 -9.79 7.71 1.11
C LEU A 41 -10.86 6.68 1.52
N GLY A 42 -10.69 6.00 2.66
CA GLY A 42 -11.62 4.96 3.12
C GLY A 42 -11.77 3.80 2.14
N LEU A 43 -10.79 3.60 1.24
CA LEU A 43 -10.87 2.60 0.19
C LEU A 43 -10.64 1.21 0.76
N THR A 44 -11.31 0.23 0.16
CA THR A 44 -11.04 -1.18 0.42
C THR A 44 -9.95 -1.70 -0.50
N LEU A 45 -9.29 -2.79 -0.10
CA LEU A 45 -8.30 -3.47 -0.96
C LEU A 45 -8.88 -3.86 -2.32
N GLU A 46 -10.15 -4.26 -2.35
CA GLU A 46 -10.85 -4.65 -3.57
C GLU A 46 -10.98 -3.48 -4.55
N GLN A 47 -11.31 -2.29 -4.06
CA GLN A 47 -11.36 -1.07 -4.90
C GLN A 47 -10.00 -0.71 -5.48
N ILE A 48 -8.92 -0.91 -4.72
CA ILE A 48 -7.54 -0.67 -5.19
C ILE A 48 -7.08 -1.73 -6.17
N ASN A 49 -7.55 -2.98 -6.00
CA ASN A 49 -7.32 -4.05 -6.95
C ASN A 49 -8.15 -3.89 -8.23
N ALA A 50 -9.32 -3.25 -8.13
CA ALA A 50 -10.18 -2.91 -9.27
C ALA A 50 -9.70 -1.67 -10.03
N MET A 51 -9.00 -0.74 -9.35
CA MET A 51 -8.26 0.35 -9.99
C MET A 51 -7.06 -0.25 -10.72
N THR A 52 -7.30 -0.72 -11.95
CA THR A 52 -6.25 -1.03 -12.91
C THR A 52 -5.56 0.27 -13.30
N ASP A 53 -4.23 0.31 -13.18
CA ASP A 53 -3.41 1.30 -13.87
C ASP A 53 -3.70 1.14 -15.37
N SER A 54 -4.59 1.97 -15.90
CA SER A 54 -4.79 2.07 -17.35
C SER A 54 -3.48 2.60 -17.94
N ALA A 55 -2.85 1.76 -18.77
CA ALA A 55 -1.59 2.02 -19.45
C ALA A 55 -1.61 3.27 -20.33
#